data_AF-A0A2E2RBY1-F1
#
_entry.id   AF-A0A2E2RBY1-F1
#
_cell.length_a   1.000
_cell.length_b   1.000
_cell.length_c   1.000
_cell.angle_alpha   90.00
_cell.angle_beta   90.00
_cell.angle_gamma   90.00
#
_symmetry.space_group_name_H-M   'P 1'
#
loop_
_entity.id
_entity.type
_entity.pdbx_description
1 polymer ?
#
loop_
_entity_poly.entity_id
_entity_poly.type
_entity_poly.pdbx_seq_one_letter_code
_entity_poly.pdbx_strand_id
1 'polypeptide(L)' 'MSLKAFHLVFIVLSILFSLAFGIWAVVNYGASDNIAELIMGIVSLLGTLGMSVYLFFFLKKFKHFDYL' A
#
# COMPACT_ATOMS: atom_id res chain seq x y z
N MET A 1 -22.44 8.08 -4.63
CA MET A 1 -21.12 8.35 -4.03
C MET A 1 -20.16 8.84 -5.11
N SER A 2 -19.29 9.80 -4.82
CA SER A 2 -18.32 10.24 -5.83
C SER A 2 -17.35 9.08 -6.09
N LEU A 3 -17.20 8.68 -7.36
CA LEU A 3 -16.32 7.59 -7.80
C LEU A 3 -14.89 7.75 -7.26
N LYS A 4 -14.49 9.01 -7.01
CA LYS A 4 -13.19 9.45 -6.51
C LYS A 4 -12.98 9.07 -5.04
N ALA A 5 -13.99 9.26 -4.19
CA ALA A 5 -13.92 8.93 -2.77
C ALA A 5 -13.78 7.42 -2.57
N PHE A 6 -14.53 6.62 -3.33
CA PHE A 6 -14.41 5.16 -3.32
C PHE A 6 -13.01 4.71 -3.75
N HIS A 7 -12.48 5.30 -4.84
CA HIS A 7 -11.14 4.97 -5.33
C HIS A 7 -10.04 5.29 -4.31
N LEU A 8 -10.15 6.43 -3.62
CA LEU A 8 -9.20 6.81 -2.57
C LEU A 8 -9.21 5.81 -1.40
N VAL A 9 -10.40 5.44 -0.93
CA VAL A 9 -10.56 4.44 0.14
C VAL A 9 -9.94 3.10 -0.29
N PHE A 10 -10.17 2.67 -1.53
CA PHE A 10 -9.59 1.45 -2.08
C PHE A 10 -8.06 1.45 -2.11
N ILE A 11 -7.44 2.58 -2.50
CA ILE A 11 -5.97 2.73 -2.49
C ILE A 11 -5.43 2.65 -1.06
N VAL A 12 -6.08 3.34 -0.11
CA VAL A 12 -5.66 3.32 1.30
C VAL A 12 -5.77 1.91 1.89
N LEU A 13 -6.86 1.20 1.62
CA LEU A 13 -7.03 -0.20 2.02
C LEU A 13 -5.95 -1.10 1.42
N SER A 14 -5.63 -0.93 0.15
CA SER A 14 -4.60 -1.72 -0.53
C SER A 14 -3.21 -1.49 0.10
N ILE A 15 -2.88 -0.25 0.44
CA ILE A 15 -1.65 0.10 1.17
C ILE A 15 -1.63 -0.59 2.53
N LEU A 16 -2.69 -0.48 3.32
CA LEU A 16 -2.80 -1.10 4.65
C LEU A 16 -2.61 -2.62 4.60
N PHE A 17 -3.29 -3.29 3.66
CA PHE A 17 -3.17 -4.73 3.48
C PHE A 17 -1.78 -5.15 3.03
N SER A 18 -1.19 -4.44 2.06
CA SER A 18 0.16 -4.72 1.57
C SER A 18 1.21 -4.52 2.67
N LEU A 19 1.04 -3.49 3.50
CA LEU A 19 1.94 -3.18 4.61
C LEU A 19 1.83 -4.25 5.71
N ALA A 20 0.62 -4.61 6.11
CA ALA A 20 0.37 -5.67 7.10
C ALA A 20 0.94 -7.02 6.62
N PHE A 21 0.70 -7.38 5.36
CA PHE A 21 1.24 -8.60 4.75
C PHE A 21 2.78 -8.56 4.67
N GLY A 22 3.35 -7.42 4.28
CA GLY A 22 4.80 -7.23 4.18
C GLY A 22 5.50 -7.39 5.52
N ILE A 23 4.97 -6.74 6.58
CA ILE A 23 5.48 -6.90 7.95
C ILE A 23 5.33 -8.35 8.40
N TRP A 24 4.16 -8.95 8.22
CA TRP A 24 3.91 -10.33 8.63
C TRP A 24 4.89 -11.30 7.96
N ALA A 25 5.11 -11.17 6.66
CA ALA A 25 6.02 -12.04 5.90
C ALA A 25 7.49 -11.88 6.34
N VAL A 26 7.94 -10.66 6.63
CA VAL A 26 9.30 -10.41 7.15
C VAL A 26 9.48 -10.95 8.58
N VAL A 27 8.46 -10.81 9.43
CA VAL A 27 8.50 -11.35 10.80
C VAL A 27 8.44 -12.89 10.80
N ASN A 28 7.61 -13.48 9.94
CA ASN A 28 7.45 -14.93 9.85
C ASN A 28 8.67 -15.65 9.26
N TYR A 29 9.44 -14.97 8.39
CA TYR A 29 10.71 -15.48 7.86
C TYR A 29 11.66 -15.93 8.98
N GLY A 30 11.75 -15.17 10.07
CA GLY A 30 12.61 -15.52 11.21
C GLY A 30 12.21 -16.80 11.95
N ALA A 31 10.99 -17.32 11.72
CA ALA A 31 10.50 -18.56 12.30
C ALA A 31 10.52 -19.75 11.33
N SER A 32 10.48 -19.52 10.01
CA SER A 32 10.33 -20.58 9.00
C SER A 32 11.53 -20.72 8.05
N ASP A 33 12.51 -19.81 8.06
CA ASP A 33 13.68 -19.76 7.14
C ASP A 33 13.32 -19.83 5.63
N ASN A 34 12.05 -19.57 5.30
CA ASN A 34 11.53 -19.64 3.94
C ASN A 34 11.88 -18.36 3.17
N ILE A 35 12.94 -18.41 2.36
CA ILE A 35 13.38 -17.29 1.49
C ILE A 35 12.22 -16.74 0.63
N ALA A 36 11.27 -17.58 0.22
CA ALA A 36 10.10 -17.16 -0.53
C ALA A 36 9.24 -16.13 0.23
N GLU A 37 9.07 -16.28 1.54
CA GLU A 37 8.31 -15.34 2.39
C GLU A 37 9.05 -14.01 2.51
N LEU A 38 10.37 -14.03 2.63
CA LEU A 38 11.18 -12.81 2.65
C LEU A 38 11.07 -12.03 1.34
N ILE A 39 11.17 -12.70 0.20
CA ILE A 39 11.01 -12.07 -1.12
C ILE A 39 9.61 -11.46 -1.26
N MET A 40 8.56 -12.21 -0.89
CA MET A 40 7.19 -11.71 -0.94
C MET A 40 6.98 -10.52 0.02
N GLY A 41 7.56 -10.56 1.20
CA GLY A 41 7.53 -9.45 2.16
C GLY A 41 8.18 -8.19 1.61
N ILE A 42 9.38 -8.31 1.04
CA ILE A 42 10.11 -7.19 0.42
C ILE A 42 9.33 -6.62 -0.76
N VAL A 43 8.81 -7.47 -1.65
CA VAL A 43 8.00 -7.03 -2.80
C VAL A 43 6.73 -6.31 -2.33
N SER A 44 6.07 -6.82 -1.28
CA SER A 44 4.90 -6.17 -0.70
C SER A 44 5.22 -4.81 -0.09
N LEU A 45 6.35 -4.68 0.63
CA LEU A 45 6.79 -3.40 1.18
C LEU A 45 7.14 -2.39 0.08
N LEU A 46 7.78 -2.84 -1.01
CA LEU A 46 8.03 -2.00 -2.19
C LEU A 46 6.71 -1.60 -2.87
N GLY A 47 5.74 -2.51 -2.97
CA GLY A 47 4.39 -2.22 -3.47
C GLY A 47 3.67 -1.18 -2.63
N THR A 48 3.81 -1.26 -1.31
CA THR A 48 3.27 -0.28 -0.35
C THR A 48 3.87 1.11 -0.56
N LEU A 49 5.19 1.20 -0.77
CA LEU A 49 5.87 2.46 -1.11
C LEU A 49 5.37 3.02 -2.44
N GLY A 50 5.29 2.19 -3.48
CA GLY A 50 4.79 2.59 -4.79
C GLY A 50 3.36 3.12 -4.75
N MET A 51 2.46 2.43 -4.03
CA MET A 51 1.09 2.89 -3.83
C MET A 51 1.01 4.15 -2.98
N SER A 52 1.87 4.33 -1.98
CA SER A 52 1.90 5.56 -1.17
C SER A 52 2.31 6.78 -2.01
N VAL A 53 3.29 6.62 -2.91
CA VAL A 53 3.66 7.67 -3.87
C VAL A 53 2.52 7.95 -4.84
N TYR A 54 1.85 6.91 -5.35
CA TYR A 54 0.68 7.07 -6.21
C TYR A 54 -0.45 7.82 -5.49
N LEU A 55 -0.75 7.48 -4.24
CA LEU A 55 -1.75 8.17 -3.42
C LEU A 55 -1.37 9.64 -3.21
N PHE A 56 -0.10 9.94 -2.93
CA PHE A 56 0.38 11.32 -2.81
C PHE A 56 0.21 12.10 -4.11
N PHE A 57 0.53 11.50 -5.25
CA PHE A 57 0.38 12.13 -6.56
C PHE A 57 -1.10 12.34 -6.93
N PHE A 58 -1.95 11.36 -6.62
CA PHE A 58 -3.40 11.44 -6.75
C PHE A 58 -3.93 12.60 -5.92
N LEU A 59 -3.63 12.64 -4.62
CA LEU A 59 -4.00 13.73 -3.72
C LEU A 59 -3.50 15.07 -4.23
N LYS A 60 -2.23 15.19 -4.66
CA LYS A 60 -1.66 16.42 -5.21
C LYS A 60 -2.41 16.89 -6.46
N LYS A 61 -2.81 15.97 -7.35
CA LYS A 61 -3.57 16.29 -8.56
C LYS A 61 -4.99 16.78 -8.25
N PHE A 62 -5.60 16.28 -7.18
CA PHE A 62 -6.93 16.72 -6.75
C PHE A 62 -6.91 17.89 -5.76
N LYS A 63 -5.77 18.19 -5.12
CA LYS A 63 -5.63 19.30 -4.16
C LYS A 63 -5.82 20.68 -4.79
N HIS A 64 -5.68 20.80 -6.12
CA HIS A 64 -5.94 22.06 -6.83
C HIS A 64 -7.42 22.27 -7.17
N PHE A 65 -8.26 21.27 -6.92
CA PHE A 65 -9.70 21.37 -7.08
C PHE A 65 -10.32 21.64 -5.70
N ASP A 66 -10.30 22.91 -5.31
CA ASP A 66 -11.01 23.52 -4.17
C ASP A 66 -12.55 23.37 -4.29
N TYR A 67 -13.09 22.15 -4.18
CA TYR A 67 -14.56 22.00 -4.06
C TYR A 67 -15.00 21.04 -2.95
N LEU A 68 -14.17 20.88 -1.92
CA LEU A 68 -14.69 20.57 -0.59
C LEU A 68 -15.20 21.86 0.04
#